data_AF-A0A518S965-F1
#
_entry.id   AF-A0A518S965-F1
#
_cell.length_a   1.000
_cell.length_b   1.000
_cell.length_c   1.000
_cell.angle_alpha   90.00
_cell.angle_beta   90.00
_cell.angle_gamma   90.00
#
_symmetry.space_group_name_H-M   'P 1'
#
loop_
_entity.id
_entity.type
_entity.pdbx_description
1 polymer ?
#
loop_
_entity_poly.entity_id
_entity_poly.type
_entity_poly.pdbx_seq_one_letter_code
_entity_poly.pdbx_strand_id
1 'polypeptide(L)'
;MQAAREHRDREHPQTEILDALVGRDEGMTVFELRSHVDADIDTLEDALSALKSDSLITAETENGRTVITATAKAEPDREDAEETWFDRVLDRLPF
;
A
#
# COMPACT_ATOMS: atom_id res chain seq x y z
N MET A 1 27.97 -16.44 -4.84
CA MET A 1 27.08 -16.41 -3.66
C MET A 1 25.78 -15.75 -4.09
N GLN A 2 24.79 -16.58 -4.36
CA GLN A 2 23.46 -16.28 -4.87
C GLN A 2 22.52 -17.05 -3.93
N ALA A 3 21.36 -16.48 -3.58
CA ALA A 3 20.31 -17.08 -2.73
C ALA A 3 20.34 -16.83 -1.21
N ALA A 4 20.25 -15.57 -0.76
CA ALA A 4 19.75 -15.26 0.60
C ALA A 4 19.12 -13.86 0.75
N ARG A 5 18.47 -13.35 -0.30
CA ARG A 5 17.77 -12.04 -0.24
C ARG A 5 16.31 -12.14 -0.70
N GLU A 6 15.70 -13.32 -0.58
CA GLU A 6 14.43 -13.55 -1.26
C GLU A 6 13.18 -13.38 -0.39
N HIS A 7 13.25 -13.37 0.94
CA HIS A 7 12.02 -13.37 1.76
C HIS A 7 12.10 -12.40 2.96
N ARG A 8 12.16 -11.09 2.72
CA ARG A 8 11.81 -10.08 3.74
C ARG A 8 10.68 -9.12 3.34
N ASP A 9 10.36 -8.97 2.06
CA ASP A 9 9.52 -7.85 1.59
C ASP A 9 8.06 -8.20 1.23
N ARG A 10 7.44 -9.22 1.83
CA ARG A 10 6.09 -9.66 1.40
C ARG A 10 4.90 -9.04 2.12
N GLU A 11 5.11 -8.18 3.10
CA GLU A 11 4.02 -7.50 3.83
C GLU A 11 4.20 -5.97 3.93
N HIS A 12 5.25 -5.43 3.31
CA HIS A 12 5.55 -3.99 3.25
C HIS A 12 4.81 -3.23 2.13
N PRO A 13 4.64 -3.78 0.91
CA PRO A 13 4.12 -3.00 -0.21
C PRO A 13 2.71 -2.46 0.03
N GLN A 14 1.79 -3.24 0.60
CA GLN A 14 0.43 -2.78 0.85
C GLN A 14 0.38 -1.59 1.81
N THR A 15 1.16 -1.66 2.89
CA THR A 15 1.25 -0.60 3.91
C THR A 15 1.86 0.66 3.30
N GLU A 16 2.96 0.55 2.56
CA GLU A 16 3.60 1.70 1.92
C GLU A 16 2.72 2.34 0.83
N ILE A 17 1.94 1.54 0.10
CA ILE A 17 0.94 2.05 -0.85
C ILE A 17 -0.12 2.86 -0.10
N LEU A 18 -0.66 2.35 1.02
CA LEU A 18 -1.66 3.07 1.81
C LEU A 18 -1.08 4.35 2.41
N ASP A 19 0.14 4.33 2.95
CA ASP A 19 0.83 5.52 3.45
C ASP A 19 1.01 6.59 2.37
N ALA A 20 1.25 6.19 1.12
CA ALA A 20 1.37 7.12 0.00
C ALA A 20 0.03 7.73 -0.46
N LEU A 21 -1.09 7.05 -0.19
CA LEU A 21 -2.42 7.40 -0.69
C LEU A 21 -3.34 8.03 0.37
N VAL A 22 -3.24 7.64 1.63
CA VAL A 22 -4.10 8.11 2.72
C VAL A 22 -3.89 9.62 2.92
N GLY A 23 -5.01 10.36 3.03
CA GLY A 23 -5.00 11.83 3.14
C GLY A 23 -4.71 12.57 1.84
N ARG A 24 -4.70 11.88 0.68
CA ARG A 24 -4.47 12.47 -0.63
C ARG A 24 -5.69 12.33 -1.54
N ASP A 25 -6.28 13.46 -1.93
CA ASP A 25 -7.48 13.47 -2.78
C ASP A 25 -7.19 13.11 -4.25
N GLU A 26 -6.03 13.53 -4.77
CA GLU A 26 -5.68 13.34 -6.19
C GLU A 26 -5.20 11.92 -6.54
N GLY A 27 -4.90 11.10 -5.52
CA GLY A 27 -4.36 9.75 -5.72
C GLY A 27 -2.97 9.71 -6.37
N MET A 28 -2.63 8.54 -6.91
CA MET A 28 -1.41 8.28 -7.66
C MET A 28 -1.63 7.25 -8.76
N THR A 29 -0.86 7.34 -9.83
CA THR A 29 -0.76 6.28 -10.84
C THR A 29 0.18 5.16 -10.37
N VAL A 30 0.08 3.98 -10.99
CA VAL A 30 0.98 2.84 -10.71
C VAL A 30 2.46 3.22 -10.86
N PHE A 31 2.79 4.05 -11.85
CA PHE A 31 4.17 4.49 -12.06
C PHE A 31 4.69 5.42 -10.97
N GLU A 32 3.81 6.25 -10.39
CA GLU A 32 4.15 7.11 -9.26
C GLU A 32 4.27 6.31 -7.95
N LEU A 33 3.40 5.31 -7.74
CA LEU A 33 3.52 4.40 -6.60
C LEU A 33 4.85 3.64 -6.63
N ARG A 34 5.28 3.18 -7.81
CA ARG A 34 6.59 2.52 -7.97
C ARG A 34 7.78 3.41 -7.59
N SER A 35 7.67 4.74 -7.68
CA SER A 35 8.77 5.61 -7.22
C SER A 35 8.80 5.80 -5.70
N HIS A 36 7.72 5.42 -5.00
CA HIS A 36 7.59 5.56 -3.54
C HIS A 36 7.77 4.21 -2.82
N VAL A 37 7.37 3.12 -3.46
CA VAL A 37 7.41 1.76 -2.93
C VAL A 37 8.57 1.01 -3.59
N ASP A 38 9.50 0.47 -2.81
CA ASP A 38 10.64 -0.32 -3.32
C ASP A 38 10.19 -1.74 -3.72
N ALA A 39 9.32 -1.81 -4.72
CA ALA A 39 8.78 -3.04 -5.27
C ALA A 39 8.90 -3.06 -6.80
N ASP A 40 9.07 -4.26 -7.34
CA ASP A 40 8.91 -4.49 -8.77
C ASP A 40 7.43 -4.38 -9.20
N ILE A 41 7.18 -4.36 -10.51
CA ILE A 41 5.83 -4.15 -11.04
C ILE A 41 4.89 -5.29 -10.66
N ASP A 42 5.35 -6.54 -10.70
CA ASP A 42 4.49 -7.70 -10.43
C ASP A 42 4.08 -7.70 -8.95
N THR A 43 5.03 -7.47 -8.06
CA THR A 43 4.78 -7.33 -6.62
C THR A 43 3.84 -6.16 -6.31
N LEU A 44 4.01 -5.02 -6.98
CA LEU A 44 3.15 -3.85 -6.82
C LEU A 44 1.71 -4.15 -7.31
N GLU A 45 1.57 -4.83 -8.44
CA GLU A 45 0.26 -5.22 -8.98
C GLU A 45 -0.47 -6.20 -8.08
N ASP A 46 0.22 -7.21 -7.53
CA ASP A 46 -0.35 -8.16 -6.57
C ASP A 46 -0.83 -7.45 -5.31
N ALA A 47 -0.04 -6.50 -4.78
CA ALA A 47 -0.40 -5.71 -3.61
C ALA A 47 -1.62 -4.82 -3.88
N LEU A 48 -1.65 -4.13 -5.04
CA LEU A 48 -2.79 -3.32 -5.46
C LEU A 48 -4.06 -4.16 -5.64
N SER A 49 -3.92 -5.37 -6.21
CA SER A 49 -5.03 -6.30 -6.37
C SER A 49 -5.62 -6.70 -5.01
N ALA A 50 -4.77 -7.07 -4.05
CA ALA A 50 -5.19 -7.41 -2.69
C ALA A 50 -5.91 -6.25 -1.99
N LEU A 51 -5.32 -5.05 -2.01
CA LEU A 51 -5.92 -3.85 -1.42
C LEU A 51 -7.28 -3.51 -2.04
N LYS A 52 -7.40 -3.68 -3.37
CA LYS A 52 -8.65 -3.45 -4.09
C LYS A 52 -9.71 -4.49 -3.72
N SER A 53 -9.34 -5.76 -3.60
CA SER A 53 -10.23 -6.83 -3.11
C SER A 53 -10.77 -6.53 -1.72
N ASP A 54 -9.94 -5.95 -0.84
CA ASP A 54 -10.34 -5.54 0.51
C ASP A 54 -11.10 -4.21 0.55
N SER A 55 -11.34 -3.58 -0.60
CA SER A 55 -12.00 -2.27 -0.75
C SER A 55 -11.27 -1.14 -0.03
N LEU A 56 -9.95 -1.25 0.14
CA LEU A 56 -9.10 -0.24 0.76
C LEU A 56 -8.64 0.84 -0.23
N ILE A 57 -8.65 0.51 -1.53
CA ILE A 57 -8.35 1.45 -2.61
C ILE A 57 -9.40 1.36 -3.71
N THR A 58 -9.51 2.43 -4.51
CA THR A 58 -10.17 2.39 -5.80
C THR A 58 -9.17 2.69 -6.91
N ALA A 59 -9.51 2.30 -8.14
CA ALA A 59 -8.72 2.62 -9.32
C ALA A 59 -9.67 3.07 -10.42
N GLU A 60 -9.54 4.33 -10.83
CA GLU A 60 -10.40 4.96 -11.82
C GLU A 60 -9.57 5.42 -13.02
N THR A 61 -10.18 5.44 -14.20
CA THR A 61 -9.50 5.91 -15.42
C THR A 61 -9.99 7.31 -15.76
N GLU A 62 -9.10 8.27 -15.63
CA GLU A 62 -9.36 9.68 -15.92
C GLU A 62 -8.34 10.20 -16.93
N ASN A 63 -8.80 10.89 -17.97
CA ASN A 63 -7.93 11.48 -19.01
C ASN A 63 -6.93 10.49 -19.63
N GLY A 64 -7.32 9.20 -19.75
CA GLY A 64 -6.47 8.14 -20.30
C GLY A 64 -5.38 7.63 -19.34
N ARG A 65 -5.43 7.99 -18.05
CA ARG A 65 -4.54 7.49 -17.01
C ARG A 65 -5.34 6.77 -15.93
N THR A 66 -4.80 5.68 -15.39
CA THR A 66 -5.37 5.00 -14.23
C THR A 66 -4.82 5.64 -12.96
N VAL A 67 -5.71 6.21 -12.16
CA VAL A 67 -5.42 6.83 -10.87
C VAL A 67 -5.94 5.93 -9.76
N ILE A 68 -5.12 5.69 -8.76
CA ILE A 68 -5.44 4.92 -7.56
C ILE A 68 -5.61 5.87 -6.38
N THR A 69 -6.68 5.72 -5.62
CA THR A 69 -6.96 6.51 -4.41
C THR A 69 -7.28 5.59 -3.23
N ALA A 70 -6.99 6.05 -2.02
CA ALA A 70 -7.40 5.37 -0.80
C ALA A 70 -8.90 5.60 -0.54
N THR A 71 -9.58 4.58 -0.01
CA THR A 71 -10.96 4.75 0.47
C THR A 71 -10.97 5.22 1.90
N ALA A 72 -12.12 5.72 2.37
CA ALA A 72 -12.32 6.04 3.79
C ALA A 72 -12.09 4.84 4.73
N LYS A 73 -12.12 3.59 4.22
CA LYS A 73 -11.82 2.39 4.99
C LYS A 73 -10.32 2.22 5.26
N ALA A 74 -9.47 2.87 4.46
CA ALA A 74 -8.03 2.89 4.66
C ALA A 74 -7.60 3.96 5.68
N GLU A 75 -8.45 4.94 5.98
CA GLU A 75 -8.22 5.85 7.10
C GLU A 75 -8.48 5.10 8.41
N PRO A 76 -7.53 5.07 9.37
CA PRO A 76 -7.84 4.60 10.70
C PRO A 76 -8.86 5.55 11.35
N ASP A 77 -9.89 5.00 11.99
CA ASP A 77 -10.81 5.81 12.82
C ASP A 77 -9.96 6.58 13.85
N ARG A 78 -10.10 7.92 13.86
CA ARG A 78 -9.24 8.83 14.64
C ARG A 78 -9.33 8.60 16.17
N GLU A 79 -10.25 7.76 16.63
CA GLU A 79 -10.42 7.39 18.04
C GLU A 79 -9.59 6.15 18.43
N ASP A 80 -9.12 5.35 17.46
CA ASP A 80 -8.31 4.12 17.66
C ASP A 80 -6.89 4.20 17.05
N ALA A 81 -6.52 5.38 16.52
CA ALA A 81 -5.31 5.60 15.73
C ALA A 81 -3.99 5.49 16.52
N GLU A 82 -4.04 5.40 17.85
CA GLU A 82 -2.83 5.32 18.70
C GLU A 82 -2.42 3.87 19.07
N GLU A 83 -3.30 2.87 18.97
CA GLU A 83 -3.00 1.51 19.50
C GLU A 83 -3.24 0.32 18.55
N THR A 84 -3.97 0.42 17.43
CA THR A 84 -4.35 -0.80 16.66
C THR A 84 -3.62 -1.01 15.32
N TRP A 85 -3.33 0.05 14.57
CA TRP A 85 -2.66 -0.06 13.25
C TRP A 85 -1.13 -0.18 13.39
N PHE A 86 -0.53 0.60 14.30
CA PHE A 86 0.89 0.49 14.63
C PHE A 86 1.25 -0.87 15.23
N ASP A 87 0.44 -1.41 16.16
CA ASP A 87 0.70 -2.71 16.80
C ASP A 87 0.71 -3.86 15.79
N ARG A 88 -0.22 -3.86 14.82
CA ARG A 88 -0.30 -4.96 13.82
C ARG A 88 0.88 -4.97 12.84
N VAL A 89 1.53 -3.82 12.64
CA VAL A 89 2.72 -3.66 11.80
C VAL A 89 4.01 -3.82 12.63
N LEU A 90 4.03 -3.41 13.91
CA LEU A 90 5.18 -3.59 14.82
C LEU A 90 5.37 -5.04 15.26
N ASP A 91 4.29 -5.79 15.48
CA ASP A 91 4.33 -7.18 15.99
C ASP A 91 4.91 -8.19 14.97
N ARG A 92 5.18 -7.71 13.74
CA ARG A 92 5.74 -8.48 12.63
C ARG A 92 7.25 -8.22 12.39
N LEU A 93 7.88 -7.31 13.14
CA LEU A 93 9.32 -7.04 13.03
C LEU A 93 10.09 -7.73 14.18
N PRO A 94 11.04 -8.65 13.88
CA PRO A 94 12.00 -9.10 14.88
C PRO A 94 13.13 -8.05 15.02
N PHE A 95 13.46 -7.71 16.27
CA PHE A 95 14.55 -6.82 16.67
C PHE A 95 15.91 -7.15 16.03
#